data_AF-A0AAW5LS19-F1
#
_entry.id   AF-A0AAW5LS19-F1
#
_cell.length_a   1.000
_cell.length_b   1.000
_cell.length_c   1.000
_cell.angle_alpha   90.00
_cell.angle_beta   90.00
_cell.angle_gamma   90.00
#
_symmetry.space_group_name_H-M   'P 1'
#
loop_
_entity.id
_entity.type
_entity.pdbx_description
1 polymer ?
#
loop_
_entity_poly.entity_id
_entity_poly.type
_entity_poly.pdbx_seq_one_letter_code
_entity_poly.pdbx_strand_id
1 'polypeptide(L)'
;MYKIADDIKENGVLPKHIEAIIESHKEDRERMINLYNRYKTDIDYVPIFRRQPIEQKEDFETGGNVRRLDVSINNKLNNSFDSEIVDTRVGYLHGIPVTYDLDENSTKNDKLKEFISNFVIRNNVDDEDSEMGKMAAICGYGSRLAYIDREGNIRIKNIDPFNVVFIGEDITEPQYSLRYFFEKDDDNKIEYVYAEFYDEQYYYVFRGEGIDTLNEIGRYEHLFEYNPLFGVPNNKELIGDAEKVIHLIDGYDITMSDASSEISQTRLAYLVLRGMGMDEQMIQETQRSGAFELFDKDMDVKYLTKDVNDTMIENHLDRLEKNIMRFAKSVNFNSDEFNGNVPIIGMKLKLMALENKCMTFERKMTSMLRYQFKVIMSALRRKGYNLDEDSYLDIIFKFTRNIPVNKLEESQVLVNLRGQVSERTRLSQSQLVDDVHYELQEIEKDAYEFGDSTNEAGGDNETR
;
A
#
# COMPACT_ATOMS: atom_id res chain seq x y z
N MET A 1 27.28 6.25 3.48
CA MET A 1 26.53 6.04 4.73
C MET A 1 27.45 5.65 5.90
N TYR A 2 28.02 4.45 5.99
CA TYR A 2 28.86 4.06 7.17
C TYR A 2 30.02 5.02 7.46
N LYS A 3 30.81 5.40 6.45
CA LYS A 3 31.90 6.38 6.60
C LYS A 3 31.42 7.76 7.08
N ILE A 4 30.18 8.14 6.73
CA ILE A 4 29.58 9.42 7.15
C ILE A 4 29.17 9.31 8.62
N ALA A 5 28.59 8.19 9.03
CA ALA A 5 28.22 7.95 10.43
C ALA A 5 29.46 7.97 11.35
N ASP A 6 30.58 7.39 10.91
CA ASP A 6 31.84 7.42 11.66
C ASP A 6 32.43 8.84 11.75
N ASP A 7 32.43 9.61 10.64
CA ASP A 7 32.88 11.01 10.63
C ASP A 7 32.00 11.90 11.53
N ILE A 8 30.69 11.66 11.55
CA ILE A 8 29.75 12.37 12.45
C ILE A 8 30.04 12.05 13.92
N LYS A 9 30.38 10.79 14.27
CA LYS A 9 30.77 10.43 15.64
C LYS A 9 32.02 11.17 16.10
N GLU A 10 33.00 11.33 15.21
CA GLU A 10 34.28 11.95 15.55
C GLU A 10 34.24 13.49 15.55
N ASN A 11 33.57 14.08 14.56
CA ASN A 11 33.64 15.53 14.29
C ASN A 11 32.32 16.28 14.54
N GLY A 12 31.27 15.57 14.95
CA GLY A 12 29.92 16.13 15.05
C GLY A 12 29.24 16.28 13.68
N VAL A 13 27.97 16.67 13.70
CA VAL A 13 27.23 16.95 12.47
C VAL A 13 27.70 18.29 11.87
N LEU A 14 28.00 18.28 10.57
CA LEU A 14 28.47 19.44 9.82
C LEU A 14 27.64 19.55 8.53
N PRO A 15 27.48 20.75 7.94
CA PRO A 15 26.71 20.92 6.71
C PRO A 15 27.14 20.01 5.56
N LYS A 16 28.45 19.78 5.40
CA LYS A 16 29.01 18.84 4.42
C LYS A 16 28.47 17.41 4.56
N HIS A 17 28.11 16.98 5.78
CA HIS A 17 27.55 15.67 6.02
C HIS A 17 26.11 15.61 5.51
N ILE A 18 25.33 16.67 5.75
CA ILE A 18 23.94 16.77 5.31
C ILE A 18 23.86 16.77 3.79
N GLU A 19 24.69 17.59 3.13
CA GLU A 19 24.81 17.61 1.67
C GLU A 19 25.12 16.21 1.10
N ALA A 20 26.13 15.53 1.66
CA ALA A 20 26.51 14.20 1.20
C ALA A 20 25.40 13.15 1.41
N ILE A 21 24.62 13.26 2.49
CA ILE A 21 23.49 12.36 2.76
C ILE A 21 22.37 12.63 1.74
N ILE A 22 22.00 13.89 1.51
CA ILE A 22 20.96 14.27 0.55
C ILE A 22 21.32 13.81 -0.86
N GLU A 23 22.57 14.02 -1.30
CA GLU A 23 23.02 13.60 -2.62
C GLU A 23 22.97 12.07 -2.77
N SER A 24 23.35 11.33 -1.72
CA SER A 24 23.26 9.86 -1.74
C SER A 24 21.83 9.32 -1.77
N HIS A 25 20.85 10.10 -1.32
CA HIS A 25 19.44 9.73 -1.29
C HIS A 25 18.70 10.08 -2.59
N LYS A 26 19.30 10.85 -3.50
CA LYS A 26 18.60 11.44 -4.65
C LYS A 26 17.92 10.41 -5.56
N GLU A 27 18.63 9.33 -5.90
CA GLU A 27 18.08 8.26 -6.76
C GLU A 27 16.91 7.54 -6.08
N ASP A 28 17.04 7.22 -4.79
CA ASP A 28 15.98 6.58 -4.00
C ASP A 28 14.77 7.50 -3.82
N ARG A 29 15.01 8.80 -3.61
CA ARG A 29 13.97 9.83 -3.55
C ARG A 29 13.18 9.90 -4.86
N GLU A 30 13.86 9.97 -5.99
CA GLU A 30 13.22 9.99 -7.31
C GLU A 30 12.41 8.72 -7.56
N ARG A 31 12.98 7.55 -7.22
CA ARG A 31 12.28 6.25 -7.29
C ARG A 31 10.99 6.27 -6.47
N MET A 32 11.04 6.68 -5.20
CA MET A 32 9.87 6.73 -4.32
C MET A 32 8.81 7.73 -4.78
N ILE A 33 9.21 8.92 -5.24
CA ILE A 33 8.29 9.92 -5.80
C ILE A 33 7.58 9.37 -7.04
N ASN A 34 8.31 8.70 -7.93
CA ASN A 34 7.74 8.06 -9.12
C ASN A 34 6.72 6.99 -8.73
N LEU A 35 7.04 6.12 -7.77
CA LEU A 35 6.13 5.08 -7.28
C LEU A 35 4.87 5.67 -6.65
N TYR A 36 5.02 6.68 -5.80
CA TYR A 36 3.90 7.34 -5.14
C TYR A 36 2.98 8.07 -6.12
N ASN A 37 3.53 8.75 -7.12
CA ASN A 37 2.73 9.42 -8.14
C ASN A 37 2.07 8.43 -9.10
N ARG A 38 2.69 7.27 -9.38
CA ARG A 38 2.02 6.18 -10.12
C ARG A 38 0.82 5.63 -9.34
N TYR A 39 0.97 5.35 -8.05
CA TYR A 39 -0.14 4.94 -7.17
C TYR A 39 -1.29 5.95 -7.19
N LYS A 40 -0.99 7.25 -7.16
CA LYS A 40 -2.02 8.31 -7.29
C LYS A 40 -2.63 8.43 -8.69
N THR A 41 -2.14 7.68 -9.67
CA THR A 41 -2.53 7.80 -11.08
C THR A 41 -2.29 9.22 -11.62
N ASP A 42 -1.16 9.83 -11.25
CA ASP A 42 -0.79 11.15 -11.76
C ASP A 42 -0.48 11.09 -13.27
N ILE A 43 -1.05 12.04 -14.01
CA ILE A 43 -0.99 12.12 -15.48
C ILE A 43 0.45 12.12 -15.99
N ASP A 44 1.36 12.77 -15.26
CA ASP A 44 2.74 12.93 -15.69
C ASP A 44 3.63 11.72 -15.36
N TYR A 45 3.17 10.81 -14.50
CA TYR A 45 3.98 9.71 -13.99
C TYR A 45 3.59 8.36 -14.60
N VAL A 46 2.31 8.16 -14.94
CA VAL A 46 1.89 6.92 -15.61
C VAL A 46 2.27 6.98 -17.10
N PRO A 47 3.11 6.04 -17.61
CA PRO A 47 3.62 6.11 -18.98
C PRO A 47 2.54 6.17 -20.07
N ILE A 48 1.42 5.44 -19.90
CA ILE A 48 0.38 5.35 -20.93
C ILE A 48 -0.28 6.70 -21.24
N PHE A 49 -0.40 7.59 -20.25
CA PHE A 49 -0.97 8.92 -20.46
C PHE A 49 -0.10 9.81 -21.34
N ARG A 50 1.22 9.60 -21.31
CA ARG A 50 2.20 10.33 -22.12
C ARG A 50 2.42 9.74 -23.50
N ARG A 51 1.79 8.61 -23.82
CA ARG A 51 1.88 7.95 -25.14
C ARG A 51 1.47 8.92 -26.25
N GLN A 52 2.34 9.11 -27.23
CA GLN A 52 2.01 9.85 -28.45
C GLN A 52 1.62 8.87 -29.56
N PRO A 53 0.73 9.27 -30.48
CA PRO A 53 0.48 8.46 -31.67
C PRO A 53 1.77 8.30 -32.46
N ILE A 54 1.93 7.15 -33.14
CA ILE A 54 3.04 6.95 -34.05
C ILE A 54 2.82 7.88 -35.26
N GLU A 55 3.63 8.94 -35.35
CA GLU A 55 3.70 9.78 -36.56
C GLU A 55 4.42 8.98 -37.66
N GLN A 56 3.67 8.33 -38.54
CA GLN A 56 4.26 7.78 -39.76
C GLN A 56 4.52 8.94 -40.73
N LYS A 57 5.78 9.42 -40.78
CA LYS A 57 6.22 10.37 -41.81
C LYS A 57 6.37 9.63 -43.13
N GLU A 58 5.70 10.12 -44.16
CA GLU A 58 5.74 9.57 -45.52
C GLU A 58 7.16 9.67 -46.09
N ASP A 59 7.74 8.54 -46.48
CA ASP A 59 8.97 8.51 -47.30
C ASP A 59 8.55 8.46 -48.77
N PHE A 60 8.44 9.64 -49.40
CA PHE A 60 8.06 9.78 -50.82
C PHE A 60 9.10 9.19 -51.79
N GLU A 61 10.27 8.79 -51.31
CA GLU A 61 11.38 8.32 -52.16
C GLU A 61 11.26 6.84 -52.60
N THR A 62 10.42 6.02 -51.94
CA THR A 62 10.30 4.57 -52.23
C THR A 62 8.91 4.08 -52.66
N GLY A 63 8.18 4.89 -53.44
CA GLY A 63 7.14 4.37 -54.34
C GLY A 63 5.81 3.90 -53.71
N GLY A 64 5.44 4.41 -52.54
CA GLY A 64 4.10 4.21 -51.98
C GLY A 64 3.07 5.14 -52.62
N ASN A 65 2.28 4.66 -53.58
CA ASN A 65 1.12 5.40 -54.14
C ASN A 65 -0.08 5.52 -53.17
N VAL A 66 0.14 5.37 -51.85
CA VAL A 66 -0.91 5.35 -50.84
C VAL A 66 -0.65 6.45 -49.83
N ARG A 67 -1.43 7.53 -49.93
CA ARG A 67 -1.47 8.59 -48.92
C ARG A 67 -2.37 8.13 -47.78
N ARG A 68 -1.80 7.92 -46.59
CA ARG A 68 -2.56 7.62 -45.38
C ARG A 68 -3.00 8.97 -44.76
N LEU A 69 -4.31 9.24 -44.79
CA LEU A 69 -4.94 10.47 -44.29
C LEU A 69 -5.49 10.31 -42.86
N ASP A 70 -5.07 9.26 -42.15
CA ASP A 70 -5.64 8.82 -40.90
C ASP A 70 -5.41 9.83 -39.76
N VAL A 71 -6.51 10.16 -39.08
CA VAL A 71 -6.46 10.65 -37.71
C VAL A 71 -5.97 9.47 -36.87
N SER A 72 -4.75 9.56 -36.35
CA SER A 72 -4.19 8.52 -35.49
C SER A 72 -5.00 8.44 -34.20
N ILE A 73 -5.91 7.46 -34.11
CA ILE A 73 -6.61 7.17 -32.86
C ILE A 73 -5.60 6.60 -31.87
N ASN A 74 -5.52 7.25 -30.72
CA ASN A 74 -4.58 6.92 -29.65
C ASN A 74 -5.32 6.87 -28.32
N ASN A 75 -6.09 5.80 -28.11
CA ASN A 75 -6.77 5.57 -26.83
C ASN A 75 -5.71 5.29 -25.76
N LYS A 76 -5.94 5.74 -24.53
CA LYS A 76 -4.99 5.61 -23.42
C LYS A 76 -5.75 5.06 -22.23
N LEU A 77 -5.62 3.76 -21.99
CA LEU A 77 -6.28 3.03 -20.92
C LEU A 77 -5.24 2.70 -19.85
N ASN A 78 -5.44 3.25 -18.65
CA ASN A 78 -4.64 2.92 -17.47
C ASN A 78 -5.38 1.86 -16.65
N ASN A 79 -4.70 0.77 -16.32
CA ASN A 79 -5.16 -0.26 -15.41
C ASN A 79 -4.29 -0.18 -14.15
N SER A 80 -4.83 0.40 -13.09
CA SER A 80 -4.09 0.71 -11.85
C SER A 80 -3.88 -0.53 -10.96
N PHE A 81 -3.25 -1.58 -11.54
CA PHE A 81 -2.85 -2.79 -10.82
C PHE A 81 -1.91 -2.46 -9.66
N ASP A 82 -1.07 -1.44 -9.81
CA ASP A 82 -0.17 -0.97 -8.76
C ASP A 82 -0.94 -0.55 -7.49
N SER A 83 -1.99 0.24 -7.66
CA SER A 83 -2.87 0.65 -6.55
C SER A 83 -3.66 -0.51 -5.99
N GLU A 84 -4.22 -1.39 -6.84
CA GLU A 84 -4.93 -2.58 -6.39
C GLU A 84 -4.03 -3.51 -5.54
N ILE A 85 -2.78 -3.73 -5.95
CA ILE A 85 -1.80 -4.55 -5.22
C ILE A 85 -1.55 -3.98 -3.82
N VAL A 86 -1.39 -2.65 -3.73
CA VAL A 86 -1.13 -1.97 -2.45
C VAL A 86 -2.37 -2.01 -1.56
N ASP A 87 -3.53 -1.59 -2.09
CA ASP A 87 -4.78 -1.48 -1.34
C ASP A 87 -5.27 -2.84 -0.87
N THR A 88 -5.08 -3.89 -1.68
CA THR A 88 -5.39 -5.27 -1.28
C THR A 88 -4.60 -5.68 -0.05
N ARG A 89 -3.29 -5.43 -0.02
CA ARG A 89 -2.47 -5.76 1.14
C ARG A 89 -2.85 -4.92 2.36
N VAL A 90 -3.02 -3.61 2.17
CA VAL A 90 -3.34 -2.69 3.28
C VAL A 90 -4.70 -3.06 3.88
N GLY A 91 -5.72 -3.28 3.05
CA GLY A 91 -7.04 -3.71 3.50
C GLY A 91 -7.04 -5.08 4.17
N TYR A 92 -6.20 -6.01 3.71
CA TYR A 92 -6.06 -7.34 4.32
C TYR A 92 -5.36 -7.33 5.68
N LEU A 93 -4.32 -6.50 5.84
CA LEU A 93 -3.48 -6.45 7.03
C LEU A 93 -3.91 -5.42 8.07
N HIS A 94 -4.25 -4.21 7.64
CA HIS A 94 -4.61 -3.06 8.50
C HIS A 94 -6.09 -2.70 8.39
N GLY A 95 -6.91 -3.49 7.69
CA GLY A 95 -8.36 -3.27 7.65
C GLY A 95 -9.03 -3.43 9.01
N ILE A 96 -8.44 -4.25 9.89
CA ILE A 96 -8.75 -4.28 11.32
C ILE A 96 -7.56 -3.63 12.05
N PRO A 97 -7.79 -2.62 12.91
CA PRO A 97 -6.70 -1.94 13.62
C PRO A 97 -5.83 -2.88 14.45
N VAL A 98 -4.54 -2.52 14.57
CA VAL A 98 -3.58 -3.27 15.40
C VAL A 98 -3.95 -3.06 16.86
N THR A 99 -4.13 -4.17 17.60
CA THR A 99 -4.41 -4.07 19.04
C THR A 99 -3.11 -3.94 19.82
N TYR A 100 -3.04 -2.91 20.66
CA TYR A 100 -1.94 -2.64 21.59
C TYR A 100 -2.35 -3.06 23.00
N ASP A 101 -1.68 -4.07 23.54
CA ASP A 101 -2.00 -4.63 24.86
C ASP A 101 -0.73 -4.80 25.71
N LEU A 102 -0.90 -5.01 27.01
CA LEU A 102 0.18 -5.34 27.94
C LEU A 102 0.11 -6.82 28.30
N ASP A 103 1.28 -7.45 28.49
CA ASP A 103 1.34 -8.83 28.98
C ASP A 103 0.60 -8.95 30.33
N GLU A 104 -0.33 -9.91 30.41
CA GLU A 104 -1.11 -10.22 31.62
C GLU A 104 -0.22 -10.63 32.80
N ASN A 105 1.00 -11.12 32.52
CA ASN A 105 1.99 -11.49 33.52
C ASN A 105 2.89 -10.33 33.95
N SER A 106 2.89 -9.21 33.22
CA SER A 106 3.63 -8.02 33.63
C SER A 106 2.95 -7.39 34.85
N THR A 107 3.75 -6.78 35.72
CA THR A 107 3.25 -6.11 36.93
C THR A 107 2.15 -5.12 36.51
N LYS A 108 0.91 -5.30 36.98
CA LYS A 108 -0.24 -4.46 36.62
C LYS A 108 0.10 -2.98 36.79
N ASN A 109 0.47 -2.34 35.68
CA ASN A 109 0.77 -0.93 35.62
C ASN A 109 -0.41 -0.23 34.97
N ASP A 110 -1.49 -0.08 35.74
CA ASP A 110 -2.75 0.50 35.26
C ASP A 110 -2.53 1.89 34.63
N LYS A 111 -1.54 2.66 35.13
CA LYS A 111 -1.13 3.94 34.55
C LYS A 111 -0.52 3.82 33.16
N LEU A 112 0.26 2.77 32.90
CA LEU A 112 0.81 2.50 31.58
C LEU A 112 -0.29 2.05 30.62
N LYS A 113 -1.22 1.20 31.08
CA LYS A 113 -2.38 0.79 30.28
C LYS A 113 -3.22 2.00 29.88
N GLU A 114 -3.55 2.86 30.83
CA GLU A 114 -4.26 4.12 30.58
C GLU A 114 -3.48 5.05 29.64
N PHE A 115 -2.16 5.14 29.79
CA PHE A 115 -1.32 5.90 28.87
C PHE A 115 -1.40 5.35 27.44
N ILE A 116 -1.28 4.04 27.25
CA ILE A 116 -1.34 3.40 25.92
C ILE A 116 -2.71 3.66 25.28
N SER A 117 -3.81 3.45 26.00
CA SER A 117 -5.15 3.74 25.47
C SER A 117 -5.31 5.21 25.07
N ASN A 118 -4.87 6.14 25.91
CA ASN A 118 -4.90 7.56 25.60
C ASN A 118 -3.97 7.92 24.43
N PHE A 119 -2.80 7.27 24.33
CA PHE A 119 -1.84 7.48 23.25
C PHE A 119 -2.41 7.05 21.90
N VAL A 120 -3.07 5.89 21.85
CA VAL A 120 -3.73 5.35 20.65
C VAL A 120 -4.78 6.33 20.13
N ILE A 121 -5.70 6.76 21.00
CA ILE A 121 -6.78 7.70 20.65
C ILE A 121 -6.21 9.06 20.25
N ARG A 122 -5.26 9.57 21.02
CA ARG A 122 -4.69 10.92 20.84
C ARG A 122 -3.98 11.07 19.49
N ASN A 123 -3.32 10.02 19.02
CA ASN A 123 -2.52 10.05 17.80
C ASN A 123 -3.22 9.45 16.58
N ASN A 124 -4.45 8.95 16.73
CA ASN A 124 -5.13 8.20 15.67
C ASN A 124 -4.24 7.08 15.13
N VAL A 125 -3.67 6.27 16.05
CA VAL A 125 -2.64 5.27 15.72
C VAL A 125 -3.14 4.27 14.67
N ASP A 126 -4.43 3.95 14.68
CA ASP A 126 -5.05 3.03 13.73
C ASP A 126 -4.85 3.48 12.26
N ASP A 127 -5.08 4.77 12.00
CA ASP A 127 -4.88 5.38 10.68
C ASP A 127 -3.39 5.55 10.36
N GLU A 128 -2.60 6.02 11.33
CA GLU A 128 -1.16 6.19 11.15
C GLU A 128 -0.47 4.84 10.87
N ASP A 129 -0.88 3.74 11.47
CA ASP A 129 -0.32 2.41 11.17
C ASP A 129 -0.71 1.94 9.77
N SER A 130 -1.97 2.14 9.38
CA SER A 130 -2.47 1.80 8.05
C SER A 130 -1.74 2.59 6.94
N GLU A 131 -1.65 3.92 7.07
CA GLU A 131 -0.97 4.78 6.11
C GLU A 131 0.54 4.53 6.08
N MET A 132 1.16 4.18 7.21
CA MET A 132 2.56 3.77 7.20
C MET A 132 2.77 2.44 6.47
N GLY A 133 1.88 1.48 6.67
CA GLY A 133 1.87 0.20 5.95
C GLY A 133 1.69 0.39 4.44
N LYS A 134 0.79 1.30 4.05
CA LYS A 134 0.58 1.71 2.65
C LYS A 134 1.82 2.35 2.06
N MET A 135 2.43 3.30 2.76
CA MET A 135 3.63 3.97 2.26
C MET A 135 4.82 3.02 2.16
N ALA A 136 4.96 2.07 3.09
CA ALA A 136 5.93 0.99 2.96
C ALA A 136 5.67 0.09 1.75
N ALA A 137 4.41 -0.25 1.47
CA ALA A 137 4.05 -1.03 0.29
C ALA A 137 4.30 -0.27 -1.02
N ILE A 138 4.16 1.06 -1.04
CA ILE A 138 4.42 1.89 -2.23
C ILE A 138 5.92 2.15 -2.41
N CYS A 139 6.56 2.77 -1.41
CA CYS A 139 7.91 3.32 -1.49
C CYS A 139 9.01 2.33 -1.06
N GLY A 140 8.64 1.21 -0.44
CA GLY A 140 9.56 0.21 0.08
C GLY A 140 9.93 0.37 1.56
N TYR A 141 9.61 1.51 2.17
CA TYR A 141 9.60 1.70 3.62
C TYR A 141 8.65 2.83 4.03
N GLY A 142 8.21 2.81 5.28
CA GLY A 142 7.49 3.90 5.93
C GLY A 142 8.38 4.62 6.93
N SER A 143 8.09 5.87 7.27
CA SER A 143 8.84 6.62 8.28
C SER A 143 7.92 7.31 9.27
N ARG A 144 8.35 7.38 10.53
CA ARG A 144 7.57 7.92 11.65
C ARG A 144 8.47 8.71 12.59
N LEU A 145 8.00 9.88 12.98
CA LEU A 145 8.62 10.77 13.94
C LEU A 145 7.83 10.76 15.24
N ALA A 146 8.48 10.44 16.36
CA ALA A 146 7.97 10.72 17.69
C ALA A 146 8.39 12.14 18.11
N TYR A 147 7.48 12.91 18.70
CA TYR A 147 7.78 14.25 19.20
C TYR A 147 6.95 14.58 20.44
N ILE A 148 7.37 15.60 21.19
CA ILE A 148 6.63 16.12 22.32
C ILE A 148 5.94 17.41 21.89
N ASP A 149 4.61 17.47 22.02
CA ASP A 149 3.85 18.66 21.67
C ASP A 149 4.00 19.77 22.72
N ARG A 150 3.43 20.95 22.44
CA ARG A 150 3.53 22.12 23.31
C ARG A 150 2.86 21.93 24.68
N GLU A 151 1.95 20.98 24.80
CA GLU A 151 1.30 20.60 26.06
C GLU A 151 2.10 19.53 26.81
N GLY A 152 3.24 19.11 26.25
CA GLY A 152 4.09 18.07 26.80
C GLY A 152 3.60 16.66 26.47
N ASN A 153 2.55 16.46 25.67
CA ASN A 153 2.07 15.12 25.32
C ASN A 153 2.95 14.49 24.23
N ILE A 154 3.16 13.19 24.35
CA ILE A 154 3.92 12.43 23.34
C ILE A 154 3.02 12.20 22.13
N ARG A 155 3.54 12.56 20.96
CA ARG A 155 2.88 12.45 19.66
C ARG A 155 3.71 11.63 18.69
N ILE A 156 3.03 11.04 17.72
CA ILE A 156 3.67 10.44 16.54
C ILE A 156 3.10 11.10 15.28
N LYS A 157 3.91 11.10 14.23
CA LYS A 157 3.49 11.51 12.90
C LYS A 157 4.26 10.74 11.86
N ASN A 158 3.56 10.16 10.90
CA ASN A 158 4.21 9.62 9.71
C ASN A 158 4.78 10.76 8.85
N ILE A 159 6.00 10.55 8.37
CA ILE A 159 6.66 11.45 7.42
C ILE A 159 6.73 10.71 6.09
N ASP A 160 6.59 11.46 5.00
CA ASP A 160 6.77 10.90 3.67
C ASP A 160 8.19 10.30 3.53
N PRO A 161 8.33 9.02 3.15
CA PRO A 161 9.62 8.33 3.06
C PRO A 161 10.63 9.02 2.14
N PHE A 162 10.16 9.63 1.05
CA PHE A 162 11.01 10.36 0.10
C PHE A 162 11.61 11.67 0.68
N ASN A 163 11.21 12.07 1.88
CA ASN A 163 11.80 13.19 2.62
C ASN A 163 12.67 12.71 3.79
N VAL A 164 12.87 11.40 3.98
CA VAL A 164 13.58 10.84 5.14
C VAL A 164 14.69 9.89 4.72
N VAL A 165 15.84 10.04 5.36
CA VAL A 165 17.01 9.17 5.20
C VAL A 165 17.40 8.60 6.56
N PHE A 166 17.56 7.28 6.63
CA PHE A 166 18.02 6.59 7.83
C PHE A 166 19.50 6.23 7.69
N ILE A 167 20.27 6.47 8.75
CA ILE A 167 21.70 6.21 8.80
C ILE A 167 21.95 5.20 9.92
N GLY A 168 22.41 4.01 9.57
CA GLY A 168 22.63 2.91 10.51
C GLY A 168 22.55 1.57 9.81
N GLU A 169 22.55 0.49 10.59
CA GLU A 169 22.37 -0.88 10.07
C GLU A 169 20.90 -1.23 9.81
N ASP A 170 19.99 -0.74 10.64
CA ASP A 170 18.56 -1.01 10.55
C ASP A 170 17.79 0.32 10.62
N ILE A 171 16.80 0.47 9.73
CA ILE A 171 15.95 1.66 9.71
C ILE A 171 14.93 1.67 10.85
N THR A 172 14.68 0.51 11.47
CA THR A 172 13.79 0.38 12.64
C THR A 172 14.42 0.92 13.91
N GLU A 173 15.75 0.85 14.05
CA GLU A 173 16.54 1.43 15.14
C GLU A 173 17.73 2.20 14.53
N PRO A 174 17.46 3.34 13.88
CA PRO A 174 18.49 4.07 13.15
C PRO A 174 19.41 4.82 14.12
N GLN A 175 20.71 4.82 13.80
CA GLN A 175 21.69 5.54 14.61
C GLN A 175 21.53 7.06 14.46
N TYR A 176 21.31 7.52 13.23
CA TYR A 176 20.95 8.90 12.91
C TYR A 176 19.86 8.89 11.86
N SER A 177 19.09 9.97 11.80
CA SER A 177 18.06 10.15 10.78
C SER A 177 18.09 11.57 10.25
N LEU A 178 17.81 11.74 8.97
CA LEU A 178 17.71 13.05 8.32
C LEU A 178 16.32 13.17 7.71
N ARG A 179 15.61 14.24 8.03
CA ARG A 179 14.43 14.67 7.30
C ARG A 179 14.78 15.91 6.49
N TYR A 180 14.44 15.96 5.21
CA TYR A 180 14.65 17.17 4.40
C TYR A 180 13.51 17.39 3.41
N PHE A 181 13.25 18.66 3.08
CA PHE A 181 12.25 19.05 2.09
C PHE A 181 12.62 20.38 1.44
N PHE A 182 11.98 20.64 0.30
CA PHE A 182 12.15 21.87 -0.48
C PHE A 182 10.94 22.76 -0.26
N GLU A 183 11.18 24.02 0.09
CA GLU A 183 10.14 25.03 0.29
C GLU A 183 10.33 26.13 -0.75
N LYS A 184 9.27 26.43 -1.50
CA LYS A 184 9.29 27.52 -2.47
C LYS A 184 8.76 28.77 -1.79
N ASP A 185 9.55 29.83 -1.82
CA ASP A 185 9.10 31.16 -1.42
C ASP A 185 8.25 31.74 -2.55
N ASP A 186 6.94 31.88 -2.30
CA ASP A 186 5.94 32.37 -3.26
C ASP A 186 6.29 33.78 -3.77
N ASP A 187 7.00 34.59 -2.97
CA ASP A 187 7.34 35.97 -3.32
C ASP A 187 8.61 36.07 -4.20
N ASN A 188 9.60 35.20 -3.99
CA ASN A 188 10.93 35.34 -4.61
C ASN A 188 11.27 34.24 -5.63
N LYS A 189 10.47 33.19 -5.80
CA LYS A 189 10.79 31.99 -6.61
C LYS A 189 12.10 31.30 -6.23
N ILE A 190 12.66 31.62 -5.06
CA ILE A 190 13.83 30.94 -4.50
C ILE A 190 13.34 29.68 -3.80
N GLU A 191 13.96 28.55 -4.11
CA GLU A 191 13.68 27.26 -3.48
C GLU A 191 14.67 27.06 -2.34
N TYR A 192 14.18 27.10 -1.11
CA TYR A 192 14.99 26.84 0.07
C TYR A 192 15.01 25.34 0.38
N VAL A 193 16.16 24.87 0.85
CA VAL A 193 16.33 23.53 1.40
C VAL A 193 16.27 23.63 2.92
N TYR A 194 15.41 22.81 3.52
CA TYR A 194 15.32 22.66 4.97
C TYR A 194 15.63 21.22 5.34
N ALA A 195 16.48 21.03 6.36
CA ALA A 195 16.88 19.70 6.82
C ALA A 195 16.95 19.62 8.35
N GLU A 196 16.41 18.55 8.91
CA GLU A 196 16.37 18.20 10.34
C GLU A 196 17.16 16.90 10.53
N PHE A 197 18.33 17.00 11.15
CA PHE A 197 19.16 15.84 11.50
C PHE A 197 18.89 15.44 12.94
N TYR A 198 18.60 14.16 13.20
CA TYR A 198 18.28 13.60 14.50
C TYR A 198 19.39 12.66 14.97
N ASP A 199 19.86 12.86 16.19
CA ASP A 199 20.71 11.93 16.93
C ASP A 199 19.95 11.32 18.13
N GLU A 200 20.66 10.79 19.13
CA GLU A 200 20.06 10.16 20.31
C GLU A 200 19.43 11.16 21.30
N GLN A 201 19.79 12.45 21.25
CA GLN A 201 19.37 13.46 22.24
C GLN A 201 18.89 14.78 21.61
N TYR A 202 19.46 15.17 20.47
CA TYR A 202 19.26 16.45 19.79
C TYR A 202 18.74 16.26 18.37
N TYR A 203 18.04 17.30 17.90
CA TYR A 203 17.88 17.54 16.48
C TYR A 203 18.50 18.87 16.08
N TYR A 204 19.12 18.88 14.91
CA TYR A 204 19.85 20.01 14.33
C TYR A 204 19.10 20.44 13.08
N VAL A 205 18.92 21.75 12.95
CA VAL A 205 18.17 22.35 11.86
C VAL A 205 19.15 23.06 10.93
N PHE A 206 19.08 22.71 9.65
CA PHE A 206 19.87 23.31 8.59
C PHE A 206 18.95 24.00 7.57
N ARG A 207 19.38 25.15 7.08
CA ARG A 207 18.69 25.89 6.00
C ARG A 207 19.68 26.50 5.02
N GLY A 208 19.33 26.51 3.74
CA GLY A 208 20.11 27.11 2.66
C GLY A 208 19.26 27.44 1.44
N GLU A 209 19.77 28.28 0.54
CA GLU A 209 19.18 28.56 -0.80
C GLU A 209 19.46 27.42 -1.81
N GLY A 210 20.16 26.38 -1.35
CA GLY A 210 20.55 25.19 -2.08
C GLY A 210 21.16 24.17 -1.12
N ILE A 211 21.38 22.95 -1.60
CA ILE A 211 21.96 21.87 -0.79
C ILE A 211 23.42 22.20 -0.39
N ASP A 212 24.14 22.87 -1.29
CA ASP A 212 25.54 23.32 -1.15
C ASP A 212 25.71 24.53 -0.22
N THR A 213 24.62 25.22 0.12
CA THR A 213 24.62 26.42 0.97
C THR A 213 23.94 26.20 2.32
N LEU A 214 23.71 24.93 2.70
CA LEU A 214 23.16 24.58 4.00
C LEU A 214 24.04 25.11 5.14
N ASN A 215 23.41 25.77 6.11
CA ASN A 215 24.06 26.18 7.35
C ASN A 215 23.19 25.78 8.54
N GLU A 216 23.83 25.41 9.65
CA GLU A 216 23.13 25.13 10.90
C GLU A 216 22.50 26.42 11.43
N ILE A 217 21.19 26.41 11.63
CA ILE A 217 20.42 27.55 12.16
C ILE A 217 19.93 27.31 13.60
N GLY A 218 19.98 26.08 14.08
CA GLY A 218 19.58 25.76 15.45
C GLY A 218 19.84 24.32 15.84
N ARG A 219 19.96 24.12 17.16
CA ARG A 219 20.10 22.82 17.81
C ARG A 219 19.18 22.78 19.00
N TYR A 220 18.39 21.72 19.11
CA TYR A 220 17.34 21.58 20.11
C TYR A 220 17.33 20.17 20.70
N GLU A 221 17.10 20.05 22.00
CA GLU A 221 16.92 18.75 22.65
C GLU A 221 15.50 18.23 22.36
N HIS A 222 15.38 16.98 21.88
CA HIS A 222 14.06 16.38 21.61
C HIS A 222 13.47 15.60 22.81
N LEU A 223 14.21 15.54 23.93
CA LEU A 223 13.76 14.98 25.22
C LEU A 223 13.53 13.46 25.26
N PHE A 224 14.03 12.74 24.25
CA PHE A 224 14.09 11.27 24.24
C PHE A 224 15.53 10.81 24.52
N GLU A 225 15.71 9.52 24.78
CA GLU A 225 17.04 8.89 24.96
C GLU A 225 17.52 8.13 23.72
N TYR A 226 16.69 8.11 22.67
CA TYR A 226 16.92 7.38 21.43
C TYR A 226 16.46 8.25 20.25
N ASN A 227 16.96 7.94 19.05
CA ASN A 227 16.60 8.66 17.84
C ASN A 227 15.08 8.56 17.57
N PRO A 228 14.36 9.69 17.56
CA PRO A 228 12.90 9.70 17.49
C PRO A 228 12.34 9.56 16.07
N LEU A 229 13.18 9.61 15.04
CA LEU A 229 12.78 9.41 13.65
C LEU A 229 13.23 8.02 13.20
N PHE A 230 12.29 7.10 13.04
CA PHE A 230 12.51 5.69 12.71
C PHE A 230 11.59 5.24 11.58
N GLY A 231 11.88 4.07 11.01
CA GLY A 231 11.17 3.57 9.85
C GLY A 231 10.76 2.10 9.96
N VAL A 232 9.83 1.70 9.10
CA VAL A 232 9.45 0.30 8.93
C VAL A 232 9.81 -0.16 7.52
N PRO A 233 10.70 -1.17 7.37
CA PRO A 233 11.06 -1.65 6.05
C PRO A 233 9.96 -2.54 5.52
N ASN A 234 9.61 -2.38 4.24
CA ASN A 234 8.66 -3.26 3.57
C ASN A 234 9.19 -4.70 3.48
N ASN A 235 10.46 -4.79 3.11
CA ASN A 235 11.27 -6.00 3.00
C ASN A 235 12.74 -5.61 3.23
N LYS A 236 13.65 -6.59 3.25
CA LYS A 236 15.06 -6.31 3.49
C LYS A 236 15.68 -5.45 2.37
N GLU A 237 15.13 -5.54 1.17
CA GLU A 237 15.60 -4.84 -0.02
C GLU A 237 15.06 -3.40 -0.14
N LEU A 238 14.13 -2.97 0.72
CA LEU A 238 13.49 -1.65 0.68
C LEU A 238 12.76 -1.36 -0.66
N ILE A 239 12.15 -2.39 -1.23
CA ILE A 239 11.46 -2.35 -2.53
C ILE A 239 9.94 -2.35 -2.34
N GLY A 240 9.23 -1.59 -3.17
CA GLY A 240 7.77 -1.53 -3.18
C GLY A 240 7.11 -2.82 -3.70
N ASP A 241 5.84 -2.99 -3.40
CA ASP A 241 5.09 -4.20 -3.70
C ASP A 241 4.79 -4.38 -5.18
N ALA A 242 4.47 -3.28 -5.87
CA ALA A 242 4.20 -3.25 -7.30
C ALA A 242 5.47 -3.12 -8.16
N GLU A 243 6.59 -2.71 -7.56
CA GLU A 243 7.81 -2.32 -8.28
C GLU A 243 8.36 -3.43 -9.18
N LYS A 244 8.26 -4.69 -8.75
CA LYS A 244 8.71 -5.86 -9.52
C LYS A 244 7.85 -6.19 -10.73
N VAL A 245 6.63 -5.64 -10.80
CA VAL A 245 5.65 -5.93 -11.86
C VAL A 245 5.30 -4.71 -12.70
N ILE A 246 5.88 -3.54 -12.43
CA ILE A 246 5.62 -2.29 -13.17
C ILE A 246 5.69 -2.48 -14.69
N HIS A 247 6.72 -3.16 -15.19
CA HIS A 247 6.85 -3.39 -16.64
C HIS A 247 5.77 -4.30 -17.23
N LEU A 248 5.21 -5.21 -16.42
CA LEU A 248 4.08 -6.03 -16.84
C LEU A 248 2.79 -5.21 -16.88
N ILE A 249 2.61 -4.30 -15.92
CA ILE A 249 1.49 -3.35 -15.89
C ILE A 249 1.56 -2.44 -17.12
N ASP A 250 2.73 -1.86 -17.40
CA ASP A 250 2.94 -1.02 -18.59
C ASP A 250 2.64 -1.79 -19.89
N GLY A 251 3.06 -3.07 -19.98
CA GLY A 251 2.75 -3.92 -21.12
C GLY A 251 1.26 -4.23 -21.28
N TYR A 252 0.54 -4.40 -20.17
CA TYR A 252 -0.90 -4.60 -20.16
C TYR A 252 -1.63 -3.35 -20.66
N ASP A 253 -1.27 -2.18 -20.12
CA ASP A 253 -1.84 -0.88 -20.52
C ASP A 253 -1.64 -0.59 -22.01
N ILE A 254 -0.44 -0.87 -22.53
CA ILE A 254 -0.16 -0.71 -23.96
C ILE A 254 -1.05 -1.64 -24.78
N THR A 255 -1.12 -2.92 -24.43
CA THR A 255 -1.91 -3.92 -25.17
C THR A 255 -3.39 -3.56 -25.19
N MET A 256 -3.96 -3.19 -24.04
CA MET A 256 -5.36 -2.74 -23.94
C MET A 256 -5.62 -1.46 -24.73
N SER A 257 -4.71 -0.49 -24.62
CA SER A 257 -4.82 0.77 -25.34
C SER A 257 -4.72 0.60 -26.85
N ASP A 258 -3.88 -0.31 -27.32
CA ASP A 258 -3.74 -0.66 -28.74
C ASP A 258 -4.98 -1.39 -29.25
N ALA A 259 -5.48 -2.40 -28.53
CA ALA A 259 -6.73 -3.09 -28.87
C ALA A 259 -7.91 -2.11 -28.95
N SER A 260 -8.03 -1.21 -27.97
CA SER A 260 -9.06 -0.15 -27.96
C SER A 260 -8.93 0.80 -29.15
N SER A 261 -7.69 1.16 -29.51
CA SER A 261 -7.42 2.01 -30.66
C SER A 261 -7.79 1.32 -31.98
N GLU A 262 -7.46 0.04 -32.14
CA GLU A 262 -7.82 -0.77 -33.32
C GLU A 262 -9.34 -0.94 -33.47
N ILE A 263 -10.07 -1.20 -32.38
CA ILE A 263 -11.54 -1.23 -32.38
C ILE A 263 -12.11 0.12 -32.84
N SER A 264 -11.54 1.22 -32.35
CA SER A 264 -11.97 2.56 -32.72
C SER A 264 -11.66 2.88 -34.19
N GLN A 265 -10.51 2.41 -34.70
CA GLN A 265 -10.10 2.55 -36.09
C GLN A 265 -10.95 1.70 -37.03
N THR A 266 -11.49 0.57 -36.57
CA THR A 266 -12.40 -0.28 -37.36
C THR A 266 -13.65 0.48 -37.81
N ARG A 267 -14.11 1.49 -37.03
CA ARG A 267 -15.18 2.40 -37.45
C ARG A 267 -14.83 3.23 -38.70
N LEU A 268 -13.55 3.46 -38.92
CA LEU A 268 -13.00 4.18 -40.06
C LEU A 268 -12.61 3.23 -41.21
N ALA A 269 -13.08 1.98 -41.21
CA ALA A 269 -12.70 0.98 -42.21
C ALA A 269 -12.94 1.49 -43.64
N TYR A 270 -11.95 1.30 -44.49
CA TYR A 270 -12.00 1.75 -45.88
C TYR A 270 -12.93 0.85 -46.67
N LEU A 271 -13.86 1.45 -47.41
CA LEU A 271 -14.63 0.72 -48.39
C LEU A 271 -13.77 0.48 -49.63
N VAL A 272 -13.42 -0.77 -49.91
CA VAL A 272 -12.71 -1.16 -51.11
C VAL A 272 -13.70 -1.65 -52.15
N LEU A 273 -13.62 -1.04 -53.32
CA LEU A 273 -14.42 -1.37 -54.49
C LEU A 273 -13.52 -2.04 -55.53
N ARG A 274 -13.83 -3.29 -55.90
CA ARG A 274 -13.10 -4.03 -56.93
C ARG A 274 -13.98 -4.17 -58.15
N GLY A 275 -13.44 -3.81 -59.33
CA GLY A 275 -14.17 -3.91 -60.61
C GLY A 275 -15.22 -2.82 -60.85
N MET A 276 -15.36 -1.84 -59.94
CA MET A 276 -16.31 -0.73 -60.05
C MET A 276 -15.67 0.60 -59.61
N GLY A 277 -16.16 1.72 -60.14
CA GLY A 277 -15.80 3.08 -59.72
C GLY A 277 -17.04 3.84 -59.27
N MET A 278 -16.86 4.86 -58.44
CA MET A 278 -17.94 5.76 -58.02
C MET A 278 -17.66 7.18 -58.50
N ASP A 279 -18.71 7.85 -58.96
CA ASP A 279 -18.73 9.30 -59.13
C ASP A 279 -19.33 9.98 -57.89
N GLU A 280 -19.26 11.31 -57.87
CA GLU A 280 -19.67 12.12 -56.71
C GLU A 280 -21.18 12.01 -56.40
N GLN A 281 -22.01 11.73 -57.42
CA GLN A 281 -23.44 11.51 -57.26
C GLN A 281 -23.72 10.14 -56.63
N MET A 282 -23.07 9.09 -57.13
CA MET A 282 -23.19 7.73 -56.60
C MET A 282 -22.73 7.65 -55.13
N ILE A 283 -21.68 8.40 -54.76
CA ILE A 283 -21.26 8.51 -53.35
C ILE A 283 -22.37 9.07 -52.46
N GLN A 284 -23.05 10.14 -52.90
CA GLN A 284 -24.13 10.76 -52.12
C GLN A 284 -25.36 9.85 -52.03
N GLU A 285 -25.70 9.15 -53.12
CA GLU A 285 -26.79 8.19 -53.13
C GLU A 285 -26.52 7.01 -52.21
N THR A 286 -25.32 6.44 -52.24
CA THR A 286 -24.94 5.35 -51.34
C THR A 286 -24.85 5.80 -49.89
N GLN A 287 -24.40 7.03 -49.60
CA GLN A 287 -24.45 7.58 -48.24
C GLN A 287 -25.88 7.73 -47.71
N ARG A 288 -26.86 7.98 -48.58
CA ARG A 288 -28.28 8.09 -48.20
C ARG A 288 -28.98 6.74 -48.12
N SER A 289 -28.68 5.81 -49.03
CA SER A 289 -29.37 4.53 -49.16
C SER A 289 -28.72 3.40 -48.34
N GLY A 290 -27.42 3.49 -48.10
CA GLY A 290 -26.62 2.45 -47.44
C GLY A 290 -26.43 1.16 -48.25
N ALA A 291 -26.84 1.13 -49.53
CA ALA A 291 -26.84 -0.09 -50.35
C ALA A 291 -25.98 0.05 -51.62
N PHE A 292 -25.35 -1.05 -52.02
CA PHE A 292 -24.61 -1.20 -53.28
C PHE A 292 -25.30 -2.24 -54.18
N GLU A 293 -25.45 -1.90 -55.46
CA GLU A 293 -25.94 -2.83 -56.48
C GLU A 293 -24.76 -3.36 -57.30
N LEU A 294 -24.64 -4.69 -57.34
CA LEU A 294 -23.56 -5.39 -58.05
C LEU A 294 -24.10 -6.02 -59.34
N PHE A 295 -23.69 -5.47 -60.48
CA PHE A 295 -24.12 -5.87 -61.84
C PHE A 295 -23.27 -6.97 -62.50
N ASP A 296 -22.09 -7.27 -61.98
CA ASP A 296 -21.18 -8.29 -62.53
C ASP A 296 -20.61 -9.19 -61.42
N LYS A 297 -20.27 -10.43 -61.75
CA LYS A 297 -19.70 -11.43 -60.85
C LYS A 297 -18.28 -11.08 -60.39
N ASP A 298 -17.58 -10.25 -61.15
CA ASP A 298 -16.22 -9.79 -60.82
C ASP A 298 -16.20 -8.54 -59.93
N MET A 299 -17.37 -7.97 -59.61
CA MET A 299 -17.47 -6.81 -58.72
C MET A 299 -17.64 -7.22 -57.26
N ASP A 300 -16.91 -6.56 -56.37
CA ASP A 300 -16.89 -6.86 -54.94
C ASP A 300 -16.77 -5.56 -54.13
N VAL A 301 -17.60 -5.42 -53.11
CA VAL A 301 -17.56 -4.31 -52.15
C VAL A 301 -17.30 -4.89 -50.78
N LYS A 302 -16.15 -4.56 -50.20
CA LYS A 302 -15.76 -5.02 -48.87
C LYS A 302 -15.15 -3.89 -48.08
N TYR A 303 -15.45 -3.86 -46.80
CA TYR A 303 -14.65 -3.07 -45.87
C TYR A 303 -13.29 -3.74 -45.71
N LEU A 304 -12.22 -2.99 -45.97
CA LEU A 304 -10.88 -3.40 -45.62
C LEU A 304 -10.70 -3.22 -44.12
N THR A 305 -11.02 -4.28 -43.39
CA THR A 305 -10.75 -4.39 -41.95
C THR A 305 -9.43 -5.12 -41.75
N LYS A 306 -8.65 -4.69 -40.76
CA LYS A 306 -7.49 -5.45 -40.29
C LYS A 306 -8.01 -6.71 -39.60
N ASP A 307 -7.44 -7.87 -39.93
CA ASP A 307 -7.77 -9.11 -39.23
C ASP A 307 -7.10 -9.09 -37.86
N VAL A 308 -7.89 -8.87 -36.81
CA VAL A 308 -7.41 -8.80 -35.42
C VAL A 308 -7.65 -10.16 -34.77
N ASN A 309 -6.56 -10.81 -34.35
CA ASN A 309 -6.65 -12.07 -33.63
C ASN A 309 -6.99 -11.81 -32.15
N ASP A 310 -8.29 -11.70 -31.88
CA ASP A 310 -8.87 -11.52 -30.55
C ASP A 310 -8.33 -12.56 -29.54
N THR A 311 -8.28 -13.84 -29.94
CA THR A 311 -7.79 -14.92 -29.09
C THR A 311 -6.33 -14.75 -28.68
N MET A 312 -5.47 -14.19 -29.56
CA MET A 312 -4.08 -13.90 -29.19
C MET A 312 -4.00 -12.78 -28.15
N ILE A 313 -4.79 -11.70 -28.34
CA ILE A 313 -4.81 -10.54 -27.46
C ILE A 313 -5.33 -10.95 -26.07
N GLU A 314 -6.46 -11.64 -26.01
CA GLU A 314 -7.03 -12.19 -24.77
C GLU A 314 -6.02 -13.08 -24.04
N ASN A 315 -5.42 -14.07 -24.71
CA ASN A 315 -4.41 -14.94 -24.09
C ASN A 315 -3.17 -14.18 -23.58
N HIS A 316 -2.80 -13.09 -24.24
CA HIS A 316 -1.67 -12.25 -23.80
C HIS A 316 -2.03 -11.47 -22.54
N LEU A 317 -3.21 -10.82 -22.53
CA LEU A 317 -3.72 -10.05 -21.40
C LEU A 317 -3.94 -10.93 -20.17
N ASP A 318 -4.58 -12.10 -20.35
CA ASP A 318 -4.73 -13.13 -19.32
C ASP A 318 -3.39 -13.53 -18.69
N ARG A 319 -2.37 -13.70 -19.53
CA ARG A 319 -1.04 -14.10 -19.06
C ARG A 319 -0.36 -12.98 -18.29
N LEU A 320 -0.51 -11.74 -18.75
CA LEU A 320 0.00 -10.56 -18.06
C LEU A 320 -0.66 -10.39 -16.70
N GLU A 321 -2.00 -10.40 -16.63
CA GLU A 321 -2.76 -10.30 -15.36
C GLU A 321 -2.35 -11.41 -14.38
N LYS A 322 -2.34 -12.67 -14.81
CA LYS A 322 -1.93 -13.81 -13.97
C LYS A 322 -0.49 -13.66 -13.47
N ASN A 323 0.43 -13.15 -14.29
CA ASN A 323 1.81 -12.92 -13.89
C ASN A 323 1.93 -11.73 -12.92
N ILE A 324 1.21 -10.63 -13.16
CA ILE A 324 1.16 -9.45 -12.29
C ILE A 324 0.72 -9.89 -10.89
N MET A 325 -0.43 -10.55 -10.77
CA MET A 325 -0.98 -10.98 -9.48
C MET A 325 -0.06 -11.99 -8.78
N ARG A 326 0.47 -12.97 -9.52
CA ARG A 326 1.37 -13.99 -8.95
C ARG A 326 2.69 -13.39 -8.45
N PHE A 327 3.34 -12.53 -9.23
CA PHE A 327 4.65 -11.97 -8.87
C PHE A 327 4.55 -10.85 -7.82
N ALA A 328 3.46 -10.09 -7.84
CA ALA A 328 3.14 -9.14 -6.78
C ALA A 328 2.65 -9.81 -5.49
N LYS A 329 2.32 -11.12 -5.54
CA LYS A 329 1.67 -11.87 -4.46
C LYS A 329 0.36 -11.21 -4.00
N SER A 330 -0.39 -10.67 -4.97
CA SER A 330 -1.72 -10.12 -4.76
C SER A 330 -2.78 -11.14 -5.18
N VAL A 331 -4.03 -10.88 -4.84
CA VAL A 331 -5.16 -11.78 -5.08
C VAL A 331 -6.32 -10.99 -5.64
N ASN A 332 -6.88 -11.47 -6.76
CA ASN A 332 -8.12 -10.92 -7.31
C ASN A 332 -9.31 -11.61 -6.63
N PHE A 333 -9.92 -10.93 -5.66
CA PHE A 333 -11.07 -11.45 -4.90
C PHE A 333 -12.34 -11.59 -5.75
N ASN A 334 -12.41 -10.92 -6.91
CA ASN A 334 -13.55 -11.00 -7.83
C ASN A 334 -13.42 -12.14 -8.84
N SER A 335 -12.32 -12.89 -8.82
CA SER A 335 -12.14 -14.02 -9.72
C SER A 335 -13.15 -15.14 -9.43
N ASP A 336 -13.55 -15.88 -10.47
CA ASP A 336 -14.46 -17.03 -10.37
C ASP A 336 -13.97 -18.10 -9.38
N GLU A 337 -12.69 -18.08 -9.09
CA GLU A 337 -12.05 -18.90 -8.08
C GLU A 337 -12.57 -18.65 -6.65
N PHE A 338 -13.12 -17.48 -6.34
CA PHE A 338 -13.74 -17.15 -5.05
C PHE A 338 -15.26 -17.23 -5.08
N ASN A 339 -15.87 -17.53 -6.23
CA ASN A 339 -17.31 -17.67 -6.37
C ASN A 339 -17.80 -19.01 -5.78
N GLY A 340 -18.75 -18.96 -4.84
CA GLY A 340 -19.40 -20.13 -4.21
C GLY A 340 -18.95 -20.43 -2.78
N ASN A 341 -19.39 -21.57 -2.23
CA ASN A 341 -18.97 -22.05 -0.90
C ASN A 341 -17.56 -22.67 -0.99
N VAL A 342 -16.53 -21.83 -1.12
CA VAL A 342 -15.14 -22.27 -1.08
C VAL A 342 -14.82 -22.74 0.35
N PRO A 343 -14.37 -24.01 0.55
CA PRO A 343 -13.96 -24.48 1.88
C PRO A 343 -12.84 -23.62 2.46
N ILE A 344 -12.80 -23.43 3.79
CA ILE A 344 -11.80 -22.58 4.48
C ILE A 344 -10.36 -22.91 4.05
N ILE A 345 -10.03 -24.20 3.90
CA ILE A 345 -8.70 -24.62 3.46
C ILE A 345 -8.36 -24.15 2.04
N GLY A 346 -9.34 -24.17 1.13
CA GLY A 346 -9.19 -23.67 -0.24
C GLY A 346 -8.94 -22.17 -0.27
N MET A 347 -9.67 -21.42 0.55
CA MET A 347 -9.48 -19.97 0.67
C MET A 347 -8.10 -19.62 1.24
N LYS A 348 -7.65 -20.34 2.28
CA LYS A 348 -6.29 -20.17 2.84
C LYS A 348 -5.19 -20.47 1.83
N LEU A 349 -5.32 -21.53 1.02
CA LEU A 349 -4.34 -21.85 -0.01
C LEU A 349 -4.23 -20.75 -1.08
N LYS A 350 -5.35 -20.16 -1.48
CA LYS A 350 -5.36 -19.05 -2.46
C LYS A 350 -4.76 -17.77 -1.89
N LEU A 351 -5.00 -17.50 -0.60
CA LEU A 351 -4.45 -16.33 0.11
C LEU A 351 -3.01 -16.55 0.60
N MET A 352 -2.45 -17.76 0.49
CA MET A 352 -1.16 -18.12 1.10
C MET A 352 -0.01 -17.21 0.66
N ALA A 353 0.03 -16.80 -0.61
CA ALA A 353 1.07 -15.91 -1.12
C ALA A 353 0.98 -14.51 -0.50
N LEU A 354 -0.24 -13.97 -0.38
CA LEU A 354 -0.53 -12.70 0.27
C LEU A 354 -0.24 -12.78 1.78
N GLU A 355 -0.69 -13.84 2.44
CA GLU A 355 -0.47 -14.06 3.87
C GLU A 355 1.02 -14.14 4.21
N ASN A 356 1.83 -14.84 3.42
CA ASN A 356 3.28 -14.88 3.61
C ASN A 356 3.94 -13.50 3.49
N LYS A 357 3.42 -12.65 2.59
CA LYS A 357 3.88 -11.26 2.42
C LYS A 357 3.50 -10.43 3.65
N CYS A 358 2.25 -10.51 4.08
CA CYS A 358 1.72 -9.81 5.25
C CYS A 358 2.43 -10.23 6.53
N MET A 359 2.65 -11.52 6.79
CA MET A 359 3.42 -12.02 7.94
C MET A 359 4.86 -11.50 7.95
N THR A 360 5.49 -11.36 6.78
CA THR A 360 6.86 -10.83 6.69
C THR A 360 6.89 -9.36 7.10
N PHE A 361 5.93 -8.57 6.60
CA PHE A 361 5.82 -7.17 6.97
C PHE A 361 5.39 -6.98 8.43
N GLU A 362 4.47 -7.81 8.93
CA GLU A 362 4.04 -7.81 10.33
C GLU A 362 5.23 -7.92 11.27
N ARG A 363 6.17 -8.84 11.00
CA ARG A 363 7.42 -8.96 11.78
C ARG A 363 8.25 -7.67 11.76
N LYS A 364 8.31 -6.98 10.63
CA LYS A 364 9.02 -5.70 10.51
C LYS A 364 8.29 -4.59 11.27
N MET A 365 6.98 -4.54 11.16
CA MET A 365 6.12 -3.62 11.90
C MET A 365 6.24 -3.84 13.41
N THR A 366 6.19 -5.09 13.88
CA THR A 366 6.41 -5.43 15.30
C THR A 366 7.78 -4.95 15.79
N SER A 367 8.85 -5.12 15.00
CA SER A 367 10.19 -4.64 15.35
C SER A 367 10.22 -3.11 15.50
N MET A 368 9.62 -2.40 14.55
CA MET A 368 9.52 -0.94 14.58
C MET A 368 8.62 -0.45 15.73
N LEU A 369 7.47 -1.08 15.98
CA LEU A 369 6.58 -0.72 17.10
C LEU A 369 7.26 -0.95 18.45
N ARG A 370 8.07 -1.99 18.59
CA ARG A 370 8.92 -2.18 19.77
C ARG A 370 9.89 -1.01 19.97
N TYR A 371 10.57 -0.59 18.91
CA TYR A 371 11.45 0.58 18.98
C TYR A 371 10.69 1.87 19.25
N GLN A 372 9.51 2.06 18.66
CA GLN A 372 8.61 3.19 18.96
C GLN A 372 8.33 3.28 20.46
N PHE A 373 7.95 2.18 21.11
CA PHE A 373 7.70 2.20 22.54
C PHE A 373 8.96 2.33 23.39
N LYS A 374 10.11 1.83 22.93
CA LYS A 374 11.42 2.11 23.54
C LYS A 374 11.71 3.62 23.57
N VAL A 375 11.49 4.32 22.45
CA VAL A 375 11.62 5.79 22.36
C VAL A 375 10.59 6.47 23.28
N ILE A 376 9.30 6.15 23.16
CA ILE A 376 8.22 6.80 23.92
C ILE A 376 8.41 6.62 25.44
N MET A 377 8.75 5.42 25.88
CA MET A 377 8.94 5.12 27.30
C MET A 377 10.15 5.86 27.90
N SER A 378 11.17 6.18 27.10
CA SER A 378 12.27 7.03 27.59
C SER A 378 11.79 8.40 28.07
N ALA A 379 10.85 9.03 27.33
CA ALA A 379 10.24 10.28 27.77
C ALA A 379 9.27 10.08 28.96
N LEU A 380 8.59 8.94 29.06
CA LEU A 380 7.73 8.63 30.21
C LEU A 380 8.52 8.43 31.50
N ARG A 381 9.70 7.81 31.45
CA ARG A 381 10.61 7.71 32.60
C ARG A 381 10.99 9.09 33.11
N ARG A 382 11.35 10.01 32.20
CA ARG A 382 11.64 11.42 32.56
C ARG A 382 10.44 12.15 33.18
N LYS A 383 9.21 11.75 32.84
CA LYS A 383 7.96 12.25 33.45
C LYS A 383 7.61 11.60 34.79
N GLY A 384 8.43 10.69 35.32
CA GLY A 384 8.21 10.05 36.62
C GLY A 384 7.29 8.83 36.59
N TYR A 385 7.08 8.21 35.43
CA TYR A 385 6.49 6.87 35.38
C TYR A 385 7.50 5.85 35.94
N ASN A 386 7.04 4.96 36.82
CA ASN A 386 7.85 3.88 37.36
C ASN A 386 7.97 2.75 36.31
N LEU A 387 8.90 2.94 35.37
CA LEU A 387 9.18 2.02 34.26
C LEU A 387 10.67 1.67 34.27
N ASP A 388 10.96 0.40 34.06
CA ASP A 388 12.32 -0.08 33.84
C ASP A 388 12.74 0.18 32.38
N GLU A 389 14.01 -0.03 32.06
CA GLU A 389 14.50 0.10 30.68
C GLU A 389 13.81 -0.89 29.74
N ASP A 390 13.47 -2.08 30.23
CA ASP A 390 12.90 -3.19 29.46
C ASP A 390 11.36 -3.21 29.42
N SER A 391 10.68 -2.26 30.07
CA SER A 391 9.20 -2.25 30.12
C SER A 391 8.52 -2.17 28.75
N TYR A 392 9.23 -1.79 27.70
CA TYR A 392 8.70 -1.80 26.32
C TYR A 392 8.55 -3.21 25.75
N LEU A 393 9.23 -4.21 26.32
CA LEU A 393 9.14 -5.61 25.90
C LEU A 393 7.82 -6.27 26.29
N ASP A 394 7.15 -5.73 27.30
CA ASP A 394 5.87 -6.22 27.83
C ASP A 394 4.67 -5.83 26.93
N ILE A 395 4.89 -5.01 25.91
CA ILE A 395 3.84 -4.62 24.97
C ILE A 395 3.64 -5.70 23.92
N ILE A 396 2.39 -6.11 23.77
CA ILE A 396 1.93 -7.10 22.81
C ILE A 396 1.15 -6.39 21.70
N PHE A 397 1.52 -6.68 20.46
CA PHE A 397 0.84 -6.19 19.27
C PHE A 397 0.11 -7.37 18.61
N LYS A 398 -1.21 -7.26 18.43
CA LYS A 398 -2.01 -8.29 17.75
C LYS A 398 -2.51 -7.75 16.42
N PHE A 399 -2.19 -8.46 15.34
CA PHE A 399 -2.62 -8.15 13.98
C PHE A 399 -3.72 -9.14 13.57
N THR A 400 -4.88 -8.62 13.19
CA THR A 400 -6.03 -9.45 12.79
C THR A 400 -6.26 -9.32 11.29
N ARG A 401 -6.29 -10.44 10.56
CA ARG A 401 -6.52 -10.43 9.11
C ARG A 401 -7.98 -10.11 8.80
N ASN A 402 -8.20 -9.18 7.88
CA ASN A 402 -9.53 -8.85 7.39
C ASN A 402 -9.94 -9.84 6.29
N ILE A 403 -10.61 -10.92 6.69
CA ILE A 403 -11.16 -11.92 5.78
C ILE A 403 -12.64 -12.16 6.05
N PRO A 404 -13.46 -12.39 5.01
CA PRO A 404 -14.82 -12.86 5.21
C PRO A 404 -14.83 -14.22 5.93
N VAL A 405 -15.59 -14.32 7.02
CA VAL A 405 -15.74 -15.58 7.76
C VAL A 405 -17.12 -16.18 7.52
N ASN A 406 -17.15 -17.48 7.24
CA ASN A 406 -18.39 -18.24 7.26
C ASN A 406 -18.76 -18.57 8.72
N LYS A 407 -19.64 -17.75 9.30
CA LYS A 407 -20.10 -17.90 10.69
C LYS A 407 -20.71 -19.26 11.01
N LEU A 408 -21.31 -19.93 10.02
CA LEU A 408 -21.88 -21.28 10.21
C LEU A 408 -20.78 -22.31 10.40
N GLU A 409 -19.78 -22.31 9.52
CA GLU A 409 -18.64 -23.23 9.60
C GLU A 409 -17.82 -22.97 10.87
N GLU A 410 -17.60 -21.69 11.21
CA GLU A 410 -16.95 -21.27 12.45
C GLU A 410 -17.70 -21.76 13.70
N SER A 411 -19.03 -21.56 13.76
CA SER A 411 -19.87 -22.05 14.86
C SER A 411 -19.75 -23.58 15.01
N GLN A 412 -19.72 -24.32 13.90
CA GLN A 412 -19.56 -25.76 13.91
C GLN A 412 -18.20 -26.19 14.49
N VAL A 413 -17.12 -25.48 14.14
CA VAL A 413 -15.78 -25.69 14.72
C VAL A 413 -15.78 -25.40 16.22
N LEU A 414 -16.37 -24.29 16.65
CA LEU A 414 -16.44 -23.91 18.07
C LEU A 414 -17.26 -24.90 18.90
N VAL A 415 -18.31 -25.50 18.34
CA VAL A 415 -19.06 -26.57 19.00
C VAL A 415 -18.22 -27.84 19.15
N ASN A 416 -17.48 -28.22 18.10
CA ASN A 416 -16.62 -29.40 18.12
C ASN A 416 -15.43 -29.27 19.08
N LEU A 417 -14.94 -28.05 19.30
CA LEU A 417 -13.85 -27.76 20.25
C LEU A 417 -14.31 -27.68 21.71
N ARG A 418 -15.62 -27.59 21.96
CA ARG A 418 -16.17 -27.49 23.32
C ARG A 418 -15.83 -28.74 24.13
N GLY A 419 -15.23 -28.54 25.30
CA GLY A 419 -14.76 -29.63 26.17
C GLY A 419 -13.46 -30.32 25.74
N GLN A 420 -12.85 -29.94 24.60
CA GLN A 420 -11.54 -30.43 24.15
C GLN A 420 -10.41 -29.45 24.44
N VAL A 421 -10.71 -28.14 24.40
CA VAL A 421 -9.80 -27.05 24.77
C VAL A 421 -10.46 -26.16 25.82
N SER A 422 -9.68 -25.31 26.49
CA SER A 422 -10.25 -24.35 27.44
C SER A 422 -11.20 -23.38 26.72
N GLU A 423 -12.25 -22.93 27.40
CA GLU A 423 -13.23 -21.98 26.82
C GLU A 423 -12.55 -20.70 26.34
N ARG A 424 -11.53 -20.22 27.08
CA ARG A 424 -10.67 -19.12 26.65
C ARG A 424 -10.00 -19.39 25.30
N THR A 425 -9.38 -20.56 25.13
CA THR A 425 -8.72 -20.93 23.86
C THR A 425 -9.75 -21.07 22.74
N ARG A 426 -10.91 -21.68 23.04
CA ARG A 426 -12.01 -21.88 22.09
C ARG A 426 -12.51 -20.55 21.52
N LEU A 427 -12.89 -19.63 22.39
CA LEU A 427 -13.42 -18.32 22.02
C LEU A 427 -12.34 -17.45 21.35
N SER A 428 -11.07 -17.59 21.74
CA SER A 428 -9.96 -16.87 21.08
C SER A 428 -9.71 -17.25 19.62
N GLN A 429 -10.22 -18.39 19.16
CA GLN A 429 -10.16 -18.78 17.75
C GLN A 429 -11.27 -18.13 16.91
N SER A 430 -12.26 -17.51 17.57
CA SER A 430 -13.40 -16.90 16.89
C SER A 430 -13.12 -15.45 16.52
N GLN A 431 -13.57 -15.04 15.34
CA GLN A 431 -13.63 -13.62 14.95
C GLN A 431 -14.95 -12.96 15.36
N LEU A 432 -15.86 -13.70 16.01
CA LEU A 432 -17.12 -13.16 16.55
C LEU A 432 -16.96 -12.55 17.94
N VAL A 433 -15.87 -12.88 18.64
CA VAL A 433 -15.62 -12.47 20.02
C VAL A 433 -14.43 -11.51 20.02
N ASP A 434 -14.71 -10.23 20.25
CA ASP A 434 -13.67 -9.19 20.27
C ASP A 434 -12.80 -9.30 21.53
N ASP A 435 -13.43 -9.37 22.71
CA ASP A 435 -12.75 -9.54 24.00
C ASP A 435 -13.20 -10.84 24.67
N VAL A 436 -12.30 -11.83 24.63
CA VAL A 436 -12.51 -13.15 25.24
C VAL A 436 -12.72 -13.07 26.75
N HIS A 437 -12.05 -12.15 27.45
CA HIS A 437 -12.22 -12.02 28.89
C HIS A 437 -13.56 -11.41 29.26
N TYR A 438 -13.98 -10.38 28.53
CA TYR A 438 -15.31 -9.81 28.69
C TYR A 438 -16.40 -10.85 28.42
N GLU A 439 -16.28 -11.60 27.32
CA GLU A 439 -17.25 -12.65 26.97
C GLU A 439 -17.34 -13.75 28.03
N LEU A 440 -16.20 -14.17 28.60
CA LEU A 440 -16.20 -15.12 29.71
C LEU A 440 -16.89 -14.56 30.96
N GLN A 441 -16.72 -13.27 31.25
CA GLN A 441 -17.43 -12.61 32.36
C GLN A 441 -18.94 -12.53 32.13
N GLU A 442 -19.37 -12.23 30.90
CA GLU A 442 -20.79 -12.23 30.55
C GLU A 442 -21.39 -13.65 30.63
N ILE A 443 -20.66 -14.67 30.17
CA ILE A 443 -21.07 -16.08 30.33
C ILE A 443 -21.22 -16.45 31.82
N GLU A 444 -20.31 -16.00 32.69
CA GLU A 444 -20.42 -16.22 34.13
C GLU A 444 -21.62 -15.49 34.75
N LYS A 445 -21.92 -14.26 34.31
CA LYS A 445 -23.12 -13.52 34.74
C LYS A 445 -24.39 -14.22 34.27
N ASP A 446 -24.45 -14.64 33.01
CA ASP A 446 -25.58 -15.41 32.46
C ASP A 446 -25.78 -16.71 33.23
N ALA A 447 -24.69 -17.41 33.56
CA ALA A 447 -24.77 -18.63 34.37
C ALA A 447 -25.32 -18.36 35.78
N TYR A 448 -25.05 -17.20 36.36
CA TYR A 448 -25.60 -16.79 37.65
C TYR A 448 -27.07 -16.37 37.56
N GLU A 449 -27.44 -15.59 36.54
CA GLU A 449 -28.81 -15.07 36.34
C GLU A 449 -29.80 -16.15 35.88
N PHE A 450 -29.35 -17.09 35.04
CA PHE A 450 -30.20 -18.15 34.49
C PHE A 450 -30.02 -19.50 35.19
N GLY A 451 -28.91 -19.74 35.89
CA GLY A 451 -28.62 -21.01 36.59
C GLY A 451 -29.55 -21.32 37.76
N ASP A 452 -30.16 -20.31 38.39
CA ASP A 452 -31.17 -20.50 39.45
C ASP A 452 -32.57 -20.84 38.89
N SER A 453 -32.82 -20.62 37.59
CA SER A 453 -34.15 -20.83 36.98
C SER A 453 -34.40 -22.26 36.47
N THR A 454 -33.39 -23.14 36.45
CA THR A 454 -33.52 -24.51 35.94
C THR A 454 -33.68 -25.61 37.00
N ASN A 455 -33.69 -25.28 38.29
CA ASN A 455 -33.87 -26.26 39.37
C ASN A 455 -35.29 -26.32 39.98
N GLU A 456 -36.24 -25.47 39.56
CA GLU A 456 -37.61 -25.48 40.11
C GLU A 456 -38.69 -26.17 39.23
N ALA A 457 -38.33 -26.75 38.08
CA ALA A 457 -39.31 -27.32 37.14
C ALA A 457 -39.26 -28.85 37.00
N GLY A 458 -38.85 -29.59 38.05
CA GLY A 458 -38.64 -31.04 37.93
C GLY A 458 -38.71 -31.82 39.24
N GLY A 459 -39.78 -31.68 40.02
CA GLY A 459 -39.97 -32.53 41.19
C GLY A 459 -41.22 -32.23 41.99
N ASP A 460 -42.39 -32.62 41.47
CA ASP A 460 -43.51 -33.08 42.31
C ASP A 460 -44.57 -33.73 41.42
N ASN A 461 -44.48 -35.05 41.26
CA ASN A 461 -45.62 -35.90 40.95
C ASN A 461 -45.31 -37.35 41.35
N GLU A 462 -45.41 -37.65 42.65
CA GLU A 462 -45.74 -38.99 43.13
C GLU A 462 -46.31 -38.92 44.57
N THR A 463 -47.63 -38.74 44.68
CA THR A 463 -48.46 -39.43 45.69
C THR A 463 -49.96 -39.27 45.38
N ARG A 464 -50.52 -40.24 44.64
CA ARG A 464 -51.68 -41.03 45.07
C ARG A 464 -51.88 -42.27 44.21
#